data_AF-A0A1Y1LEZ0-F1
#
_entry.id   AF-A0A1Y1LEZ0-F1
#
_cell.length_a   1.000
_cell.length_b   1.000
_cell.length_c   1.000
_cell.angle_alpha   90.00
_cell.angle_beta   90.00
_cell.angle_gamma   90.00
#
_symmetry.space_group_name_H-M   'P 1'
#
loop_
_entity.id
_entity.type
_entity.pdbx_description
1 polymer ?
#
loop_
_entity_poly.entity_id
_entity_poly.type
_entity_poly.pdbx_seq_one_letter_code
_entity_poly.pdbx_strand_id
1 'polypeptide(L)'
;MKSSILAIVVAMLTTVADGYLDYRGLLSRAEANATCQDAGRLGLACSSCNEIGRCLCNSDGRNCTITGYQPCPAGRICKQGRCVVGSICTPEKPPEFLCSSPGMFPDPYDCKAYYFCAPCDGTVLKAVRVACGEDLATGTKYGYNPATYVCSNRLTNGECTTLPIPVCKRPFEMGVVGGNSNLYYTCLNVTVGNQMTSTLYPYQDACELGRRYNVATGTCA
;
A
#
# COMPACT_ATOMS: atom_id res chain seq x y z
N MET A 1 -3.75 46.21 50.05
CA MET A 1 -3.01 44.99 49.66
C MET A 1 -3.79 44.29 48.56
N LYS A 2 -3.37 44.45 47.29
CA LYS A 2 -3.98 43.78 46.13
C LYS A 2 -3.22 42.48 45.88
N SER A 3 -3.87 41.34 46.04
CA SER A 3 -3.30 40.02 45.76
C SER A 3 -3.70 39.62 44.33
N SER A 4 -2.77 39.73 43.39
CA SER A 4 -2.96 39.29 42.00
C SER A 4 -2.60 37.80 41.90
N ILE A 5 -3.59 36.97 41.58
CA ILE A 5 -3.39 35.54 41.28
C ILE A 5 -3.02 35.44 39.80
N LEU A 6 -1.79 35.02 39.53
CA LEU A 6 -1.28 34.79 38.18
C LEU A 6 -1.76 33.41 37.70
N ALA A 7 -2.74 33.38 36.79
CA ALA A 7 -3.19 32.15 36.15
C ALA A 7 -2.17 31.74 35.09
N ILE A 8 -1.40 30.69 35.38
CA ILE A 8 -0.47 30.07 34.42
C ILE A 8 -1.29 29.21 33.47
N VAL A 9 -1.53 29.69 32.26
CA VAL A 9 -2.11 28.91 31.17
C VAL A 9 -1.00 28.01 30.61
N VAL A 10 -0.98 26.75 31.03
CA VAL A 10 -0.12 25.72 30.43
C VAL A 10 -0.76 25.29 29.11
N ALA A 11 -0.28 25.85 28.01
CA ALA A 11 -0.61 25.37 26.68
C ALA A 11 0.07 24.00 26.47
N MET A 12 -0.69 22.91 26.62
CA MET A 12 -0.23 21.60 26.16
C MET A 12 -0.14 21.61 24.63
N LEU A 13 1.06 21.75 24.09
CA LEU A 13 1.36 21.40 22.71
C LEU A 13 1.23 19.88 22.60
N THR A 14 0.05 19.38 22.25
CA THR A 14 -0.09 18.00 21.79
C THR A 14 0.64 17.91 20.46
N THR A 15 1.86 17.35 20.46
CA THR A 15 2.44 16.82 19.23
C THR A 15 1.52 15.69 18.81
N VAL A 16 0.63 15.96 17.86
CA VAL A 16 -0.02 14.88 17.11
C VAL A 16 1.14 14.21 16.40
N ALA A 17 1.58 13.06 16.92
CA ALA A 17 2.43 12.20 16.13
C ALA A 17 1.57 11.84 14.92
N ASP A 18 1.87 12.44 13.76
CA ASP A 18 1.32 12.02 12.47
C ASP A 18 1.84 10.60 12.22
N GLY A 19 1.26 9.65 12.93
CA GLY A 19 1.51 8.24 12.75
C GLY A 19 0.87 7.86 11.43
N TYR A 20 1.67 7.81 10.37
CA TYR A 20 1.24 7.23 9.11
C TYR A 20 0.66 5.84 9.38
N LEU A 21 -0.53 5.60 8.83
CA LEU A 21 -1.19 4.30 8.98
C LEU A 21 -0.34 3.21 8.34
N ASP A 22 -0.24 2.07 9.00
CA ASP A 22 0.40 0.90 8.42
C ASP A 22 -0.45 0.39 7.24
N TYR A 23 0.05 0.61 6.01
CA TYR A 23 -0.61 0.14 4.79
C TYR A 23 -0.78 -1.39 4.77
N ARG A 24 -0.05 -2.14 5.60
CA ARG A 24 -0.22 -3.59 5.74
C ARG A 24 -1.55 -3.94 6.41
N GLY A 25 -2.12 -3.04 7.22
CA GLY A 25 -3.48 -3.17 7.73
C GLY A 25 -4.55 -3.04 6.65
N LEU A 26 -4.24 -2.38 5.52
CA LEU A 26 -5.12 -2.34 4.33
C LEU A 26 -5.11 -3.66 3.55
N LEU A 27 -4.11 -4.53 3.81
CA LEU A 27 -4.00 -5.84 3.17
C LEU A 27 -5.00 -6.84 3.74
N SER A 28 -5.45 -6.62 4.98
CA SER A 28 -6.57 -7.36 5.52
C SER A 28 -7.88 -6.68 5.14
N ARG A 29 -8.47 -7.17 4.05
CA ARG A 29 -9.91 -7.09 3.72
C ARG A 29 -10.47 -5.74 3.29
N ALA A 30 -10.44 -5.58 1.97
CA ALA A 30 -11.64 -5.37 1.18
C ALA A 30 -11.54 -6.26 -0.08
N GLU A 31 -11.81 -7.56 0.05
CA GLU A 31 -12.35 -8.26 -1.13
C GLU A 31 -13.67 -7.55 -1.44
N ALA A 32 -13.88 -7.12 -2.67
CA ALA A 32 -15.14 -6.49 -3.07
C ALA A 32 -16.35 -7.33 -2.64
N ASN A 33 -16.20 -8.66 -2.54
CA ASN A 33 -17.18 -9.57 -1.92
C ASN A 33 -17.54 -9.17 -0.48
N ALA A 34 -16.55 -9.07 0.41
CA ALA A 34 -16.76 -8.76 1.82
C ALA A 34 -17.32 -7.34 1.99
N THR A 35 -16.75 -6.36 1.29
CA THR A 35 -17.23 -4.97 1.32
C THR A 35 -18.68 -4.87 0.86
N CYS A 36 -19.04 -5.60 -0.20
CA CYS A 36 -20.40 -5.58 -0.75
C CYS A 36 -21.41 -6.38 0.08
N GLN A 37 -20.96 -7.40 0.81
CA GLN A 37 -21.80 -8.09 1.80
C GLN A 37 -22.13 -7.18 2.99
N ASP A 38 -21.18 -6.34 3.41
CA ASP A 38 -21.35 -5.41 4.53
C ASP A 38 -22.02 -4.06 4.14
N ALA A 39 -22.16 -3.77 2.84
CA ALA A 39 -22.67 -2.50 2.29
C ALA A 39 -24.16 -2.20 2.56
N GLY A 40 -24.85 -3.09 3.29
CA GLY A 40 -26.25 -2.95 3.67
C GLY A 40 -27.22 -2.90 2.48
N ARG A 41 -28.46 -2.44 2.72
CA ARG A 41 -29.58 -2.52 1.74
C ARG A 41 -29.37 -1.73 0.45
N LEU A 42 -28.52 -0.72 0.45
CA LEU A 42 -28.29 0.13 -0.74
C LEU A 42 -27.14 -0.39 -1.62
N GLY A 43 -26.35 -1.35 -1.14
CA GLY A 43 -25.21 -1.90 -1.88
C GLY A 43 -24.18 -0.83 -2.25
N LEU A 44 -23.97 0.17 -1.39
CA LEU A 44 -23.02 1.26 -1.61
C LEU A 44 -21.72 1.00 -0.84
N ALA A 45 -20.61 1.11 -1.54
CA ALA A 45 -19.25 1.03 -1.01
C ALA A 45 -18.45 2.24 -1.48
N CYS A 46 -17.19 2.39 -1.08
CA CYS A 46 -16.35 3.44 -1.66
C CYS A 46 -15.56 2.85 -2.84
N SER A 47 -15.76 3.37 -4.05
CA SER A 47 -14.89 3.01 -5.19
C SER A 47 -13.53 3.70 -5.08
N SER A 48 -13.49 4.85 -4.42
CA SER A 48 -12.30 5.63 -4.13
C SER A 48 -12.51 6.52 -2.89
N CYS A 49 -11.50 7.28 -2.49
CA CYS A 49 -11.65 8.25 -1.40
C CYS A 49 -12.62 9.39 -1.70
N ASN A 50 -12.91 9.69 -2.97
CA ASN A 50 -13.78 10.80 -3.35
C ASN A 50 -14.97 10.33 -4.20
N GLU A 51 -15.28 9.04 -4.22
CA GLU A 51 -16.36 8.50 -5.03
C GLU A 51 -17.04 7.35 -4.29
N ILE A 52 -18.37 7.43 -4.20
CA ILE A 52 -19.23 6.33 -3.79
C ILE A 52 -19.35 5.39 -4.99
N GLY A 53 -19.15 4.10 -4.75
CA GLY A 53 -19.39 3.04 -5.70
C GLY A 53 -20.64 2.21 -5.36
N ARG A 54 -21.13 1.50 -6.36
CA ARG A 54 -22.17 0.47 -6.26
C ARG A 54 -21.56 -0.91 -6.39
N CYS A 55 -22.05 -1.81 -5.55
CA CYS A 55 -21.72 -3.23 -5.61
C CYS A 55 -22.51 -3.94 -6.71
N LEU A 56 -21.79 -4.59 -7.61
CA LEU A 56 -22.33 -5.47 -8.65
C LEU A 56 -21.80 -6.88 -8.39
N CYS A 57 -22.67 -7.78 -7.95
CA CYS A 57 -22.35 -9.16 -7.64
C CYS A 57 -23.08 -10.11 -8.58
N ASN A 58 -22.60 -11.36 -8.66
CA ASN A 58 -23.37 -12.44 -9.25
C ASN A 58 -24.64 -12.71 -8.44
N SER A 59 -25.56 -13.49 -9.00
CA SER A 59 -26.83 -13.85 -8.37
C SER A 59 -26.69 -14.57 -7.02
N ASP A 60 -25.54 -15.16 -6.74
CA ASP A 60 -25.19 -15.83 -5.48
C ASP A 60 -24.56 -14.89 -4.43
N GLY A 61 -24.42 -13.59 -4.73
CA GLY A 61 -23.80 -12.61 -3.83
C GLY A 61 -22.28 -12.72 -3.74
N ARG A 62 -21.64 -13.40 -4.69
CA ARG A 62 -20.19 -13.53 -4.80
C ARG A 62 -19.67 -12.89 -6.09
N ASN A 63 -18.35 -12.86 -6.26
CA ASN A 63 -17.65 -12.21 -7.37
C ASN A 63 -18.13 -10.77 -7.61
N CYS A 64 -18.23 -10.03 -6.51
CA CYS A 64 -18.63 -8.63 -6.50
C CYS A 64 -17.54 -7.74 -7.07
N THR A 65 -17.97 -6.67 -7.72
CA THR A 65 -17.14 -5.55 -8.15
C THR A 65 -17.76 -4.26 -7.64
N ILE A 66 -16.93 -3.26 -7.33
CA ILE A 66 -17.40 -1.93 -6.92
C ILE A 66 -17.21 -1.01 -8.12
N THR A 67 -18.30 -0.52 -8.69
CA THR A 67 -18.29 0.42 -9.82
C THR A 67 -18.62 1.82 -9.35
N GLY A 68 -17.88 2.83 -9.81
CA GLY A 68 -18.14 4.24 -9.49
C GLY A 68 -19.60 4.64 -9.77
N TYR A 69 -20.21 5.37 -8.84
CA TYR A 69 -21.62 5.80 -8.93
C TYR A 69 -21.77 7.30 -8.79
N GLN A 70 -21.19 7.90 -7.74
CA GLN A 70 -21.30 9.34 -7.52
C GLN A 70 -20.07 9.92 -6.82
N PRO A 71 -19.50 11.03 -7.33
CA PRO A 71 -18.41 11.72 -6.66
C PRO A 71 -18.89 12.36 -5.34
N CYS A 72 -17.99 12.42 -4.37
CA CYS A 72 -18.18 13.18 -3.15
C CYS A 72 -18.03 14.69 -3.41
N PRO A 73 -18.86 15.52 -2.77
CA PRO A 73 -18.67 16.97 -2.79
C PRO A 73 -17.27 17.37 -2.29
N ALA A 74 -16.79 18.53 -2.74
CA ALA A 74 -15.49 19.06 -2.33
C ALA A 74 -15.34 19.08 -0.79
N GLY A 75 -14.18 18.65 -0.30
CA GLY A 75 -13.88 18.57 1.14
C GLY A 75 -14.51 17.40 1.89
N ARG A 76 -15.17 16.46 1.19
CA ARG A 76 -15.69 15.21 1.79
C ARG A 76 -14.95 13.99 1.27
N ILE A 77 -14.84 13.00 2.14
CA ILE A 77 -14.22 11.70 1.87
C ILE A 77 -15.27 10.61 1.94
N CYS A 78 -15.22 9.68 1.00
CA CYS A 78 -16.02 8.46 1.06
C CYS A 78 -15.46 7.56 2.17
N LYS A 79 -16.34 7.19 3.10
CA LYS A 79 -16.09 6.16 4.12
C LYS A 79 -17.32 5.28 4.21
N GLN A 80 -17.15 3.98 4.01
CA GLN A 80 -18.24 2.98 4.07
C GLN A 80 -19.45 3.36 3.20
N GLY A 81 -19.20 3.70 1.92
CA GLY A 81 -20.24 4.05 0.96
C GLY A 81 -20.91 5.42 1.16
N ARG A 82 -20.35 6.31 1.99
CA ARG A 82 -20.95 7.63 2.30
C ARG A 82 -19.90 8.74 2.35
N CYS A 83 -20.26 9.93 1.85
CA CYS A 83 -19.39 11.11 1.90
C CYS A 83 -19.49 11.84 3.25
N VAL A 84 -18.43 11.81 4.03
CA VAL A 84 -18.33 12.39 5.38
C VAL A 84 -17.27 13.50 5.44
N VAL A 85 -17.42 14.43 6.39
CA VAL A 85 -16.45 15.50 6.69
C VAL A 85 -15.49 15.02 7.78
N GLY A 86 -14.21 15.44 7.73
CA GLY A 86 -13.23 15.13 8.77
C GLY A 86 -12.76 13.68 8.79
N SER A 87 -13.01 12.93 7.72
CA SER A 87 -12.41 11.60 7.54
C SER A 87 -11.09 11.71 6.79
N ILE A 88 -10.19 10.79 7.09
CA ILE A 88 -8.93 10.59 6.37
C ILE A 88 -9.17 9.68 5.16
N CYS A 89 -8.49 9.98 4.05
CA CYS A 89 -8.43 9.09 2.90
C CYS A 89 -7.51 7.91 3.23
N THR A 90 -8.13 6.77 3.50
CA THR A 90 -7.50 5.46 3.64
C THR A 90 -8.03 4.58 2.51
N PRO A 91 -7.25 4.37 1.44
CA PRO A 91 -7.65 3.49 0.35
C PRO A 91 -8.05 2.12 0.87
N GLU A 92 -9.15 1.56 0.36
CA GLU A 92 -9.60 0.21 0.72
C GLU A 92 -8.61 -0.87 0.23
N LYS A 93 -7.88 -0.59 -0.85
CA LYS A 93 -6.76 -1.39 -1.35
C LYS A 93 -5.49 -0.53 -1.48
N PRO A 94 -4.29 -1.11 -1.28
CA PRO A 94 -3.06 -0.44 -1.66
C PRO A 94 -3.07 -0.04 -3.15
N PRO A 95 -2.29 0.98 -3.54
CA PRO A 95 -2.12 1.33 -4.93
C PRO A 95 -1.55 0.15 -5.72
N GLU A 96 -1.90 0.10 -7.01
CA GLU A 96 -1.34 -0.89 -7.93
C GLU A 96 0.17 -0.70 -8.07
N PHE A 97 0.88 -1.82 -8.18
CA PHE A 97 2.32 -1.80 -8.40
C PHE A 97 2.63 -1.29 -9.81
N LEU A 98 3.53 -0.31 -9.91
CA LEU A 98 3.97 0.29 -11.17
C LEU A 98 5.43 -0.10 -11.44
N CYS A 99 5.70 -0.54 -12.66
CA CYS A 99 7.07 -0.80 -13.09
C CYS A 99 7.81 0.51 -13.35
N SER A 100 8.88 0.73 -12.60
CA SER A 100 9.84 1.82 -12.81
C SER A 100 10.87 1.47 -13.89
N SER A 101 11.32 0.21 -13.90
CA SER A 101 12.28 -0.30 -14.87
C SER A 101 12.06 -1.80 -15.15
N PRO A 102 12.64 -2.37 -16.23
CA PRO A 102 12.58 -3.81 -16.46
C PRO A 102 13.29 -4.58 -15.35
N GLY A 103 12.69 -5.66 -14.85
CA GLY A 103 13.29 -6.46 -13.79
C GLY A 103 12.29 -7.21 -12.92
N MET A 104 12.77 -7.71 -11.79
CA MET A 104 11.96 -8.38 -10.78
C MET A 104 12.00 -7.56 -9.48
N PHE A 105 10.82 -7.25 -8.96
CA PHE A 105 10.64 -6.45 -7.75
C PHE A 105 9.79 -7.25 -6.76
N PRO A 106 10.15 -7.31 -5.47
CA PRO A 106 9.26 -7.93 -4.49
C PRO A 106 7.91 -7.23 -4.48
N ASP A 107 6.84 -7.97 -4.22
CA ASP A 107 5.56 -7.33 -3.89
C ASP A 107 5.73 -6.59 -2.55
N PRO A 108 5.50 -5.25 -2.51
CA PRO A 108 5.73 -4.44 -1.30
C PRO A 108 4.77 -4.79 -0.15
N TYR A 109 3.73 -5.56 -0.46
CA TYR A 109 2.62 -5.87 0.41
C TYR A 109 2.56 -7.36 0.77
N ASP A 110 3.01 -8.23 -0.11
CA ASP A 110 2.97 -9.68 0.10
C ASP A 110 4.33 -10.33 -0.14
N CYS A 111 5.00 -10.79 0.92
CA CYS A 111 6.30 -11.46 0.77
C CYS A 111 6.23 -12.75 -0.05
N LYS A 112 5.03 -13.31 -0.24
CA LYS A 112 4.78 -14.55 -0.97
C LYS A 112 4.74 -14.34 -2.48
N ALA A 113 4.96 -13.11 -2.97
CA ALA A 113 4.93 -12.80 -4.40
C ALA A 113 5.98 -11.76 -4.80
N TYR A 114 6.16 -11.64 -6.10
CA TYR A 114 6.96 -10.59 -6.74
C TYR A 114 6.29 -10.12 -8.03
N TYR A 115 6.71 -8.97 -8.54
CA TYR A 115 6.33 -8.45 -9.83
C TYR A 115 7.47 -8.64 -10.82
N PHE A 116 7.15 -9.20 -11.98
CA PHE A 116 8.01 -9.20 -13.15
C PHE A 116 7.61 -8.06 -14.08
N CYS A 117 8.53 -7.14 -14.30
CA CYS A 117 8.38 -5.96 -15.13
C CYS A 117 9.06 -6.18 -16.47
N ALA A 118 8.27 -6.27 -17.54
CA ALA A 118 8.77 -6.46 -18.89
C ALA A 118 7.97 -5.63 -19.90
N PRO A 119 8.59 -5.21 -21.01
CA PRO A 119 7.88 -4.56 -22.11
C PRO A 119 6.97 -5.58 -22.79
N CYS A 120 5.67 -5.31 -22.85
CA CYS A 120 4.74 -6.16 -23.60
C CYS A 120 4.53 -5.69 -25.03
N ASP A 121 4.61 -4.38 -25.28
CA ASP A 121 4.30 -3.75 -26.57
C ASP A 121 5.41 -2.77 -27.01
N GLY A 122 6.68 -3.08 -26.68
CA GLY A 122 7.88 -2.38 -27.16
C GLY A 122 8.35 -1.17 -26.34
N THR A 123 7.50 -0.51 -25.56
CA THR A 123 7.90 0.64 -24.72
C THR A 123 7.26 0.70 -23.35
N VAL A 124 6.02 0.22 -23.20
CA VAL A 124 5.30 0.24 -21.92
C VAL A 124 5.62 -1.03 -21.12
N LEU A 125 6.17 -0.84 -19.92
CA LEU A 125 6.38 -1.91 -18.96
C LEU A 125 5.04 -2.32 -18.35
N LYS A 126 4.75 -3.62 -18.36
CA LYS A 126 3.62 -4.18 -17.61
C LYS A 126 4.14 -4.94 -16.39
N ALA A 127 3.45 -4.76 -15.27
CA ALA A 127 3.71 -5.49 -14.05
C ALA A 127 2.92 -6.80 -14.06
N VAL A 128 3.62 -7.94 -14.07
CA VAL A 128 3.01 -9.25 -13.92
C VAL A 128 3.30 -9.77 -12.52
N ARG A 129 2.26 -9.95 -11.71
CA ARG A 129 2.41 -10.51 -10.37
C ARG A 129 2.60 -12.03 -10.44
N VAL A 130 3.63 -12.53 -9.78
CA VAL A 130 3.98 -13.95 -9.73
C VAL A 130 4.03 -14.40 -8.27
N ALA A 131 3.22 -15.40 -7.93
CA ALA A 131 3.24 -16.00 -6.61
C ALA A 131 4.40 -17.00 -6.49
N CYS A 132 5.08 -16.98 -5.34
CA CYS A 132 5.96 -18.05 -4.96
C CYS A 132 5.15 -19.32 -4.67
N GLY A 133 5.63 -20.45 -5.18
CA GLY A 133 5.02 -21.74 -4.99
C GLY A 133 5.40 -22.39 -3.65
N GLU A 134 5.10 -23.68 -3.58
CA GLU A 134 5.51 -24.56 -2.51
C GLU A 134 6.36 -25.70 -3.05
N ASP A 135 7.23 -26.25 -2.20
CA ASP A 135 7.94 -27.47 -2.49
C ASP A 135 6.96 -28.65 -2.44
N LEU A 136 6.80 -29.33 -3.57
CA LEU A 136 5.79 -30.39 -3.74
C LEU A 136 6.06 -31.63 -2.90
N ALA A 137 7.30 -31.87 -2.47
CA ALA A 137 7.65 -33.02 -1.66
C ALA A 137 7.40 -32.79 -0.17
N THR A 138 7.62 -31.57 0.30
CA THR A 138 7.58 -31.20 1.73
C THR A 138 6.39 -30.33 2.11
N GLY A 139 5.66 -29.79 1.13
CA GLY A 139 4.63 -28.76 1.33
C GLY A 139 5.19 -27.44 1.86
N THR A 140 6.50 -27.24 1.81
CA THR A 140 7.14 -26.02 2.34
C THR A 140 6.83 -24.84 1.42
N LYS A 141 6.24 -23.78 1.98
CA LYS A 141 5.99 -22.53 1.26
C LYS A 141 7.15 -21.56 1.37
N TYR A 142 7.40 -20.82 0.30
CA TYR A 142 8.47 -19.82 0.23
C TYR A 142 7.93 -18.45 -0.13
N GLY A 143 8.61 -17.43 0.36
CA GLY A 143 8.49 -16.04 -0.08
C GLY A 143 9.62 -15.67 -1.02
N TYR A 144 9.42 -14.57 -1.74
CA TYR A 144 10.41 -14.04 -2.66
C TYR A 144 11.58 -13.43 -1.90
N ASN A 145 12.81 -13.78 -2.32
CA ASN A 145 14.03 -13.21 -1.79
C ASN A 145 14.62 -12.23 -2.83
N PRO A 146 14.49 -10.91 -2.63
CA PRO A 146 14.98 -9.94 -3.59
C PRO A 146 16.51 -9.93 -3.69
N ALA A 147 17.25 -10.37 -2.66
CA ALA A 147 18.71 -10.43 -2.71
C ALA A 147 19.25 -11.50 -3.68
N THR A 148 18.46 -12.55 -3.93
CA THR A 148 18.84 -13.68 -4.80
C THR A 148 17.93 -13.83 -6.02
N TYR A 149 16.91 -12.99 -6.15
CA TYR A 149 15.89 -13.03 -7.21
C TYR A 149 15.10 -14.35 -7.31
N VAL A 150 15.05 -15.15 -6.23
CA VAL A 150 14.37 -16.46 -6.21
C VAL A 150 13.48 -16.62 -4.99
N CYS A 151 12.45 -17.47 -5.10
CA CYS A 151 11.57 -17.84 -4.00
C CYS A 151 12.32 -18.77 -3.03
N SER A 152 12.99 -18.19 -2.03
CA SER A 152 13.85 -18.93 -1.08
C SER A 152 13.63 -18.54 0.38
N ASN A 153 12.84 -17.52 0.67
CA ASN A 153 12.54 -17.12 2.05
C ASN A 153 11.54 -18.11 2.65
N ARG A 154 11.99 -19.05 3.49
CA ARG A 154 11.11 -20.06 4.08
C ARG A 154 10.04 -19.40 4.94
N LEU A 155 8.77 -19.70 4.64
CA LEU A 155 7.64 -19.22 5.43
C LEU A 155 7.44 -20.07 6.68
N THR A 156 7.01 -19.45 7.78
CA THR A 156 6.65 -20.17 9.01
C THR A 156 5.14 -20.29 9.06
N ASN A 157 4.62 -21.52 9.14
CA ASN A 157 3.18 -21.79 9.06
C ASN A 157 2.50 -21.19 7.81
N GLY A 158 3.24 -21.10 6.69
CA GLY A 158 2.76 -20.48 5.46
C GLY A 158 2.67 -18.96 5.51
N GLU A 159 3.18 -18.32 6.57
CA GLU A 159 3.14 -16.87 6.78
C GLU A 159 4.50 -16.18 6.64
N CYS A 160 4.43 -14.90 6.26
CA CYS A 160 5.58 -14.02 6.15
C CYS A 160 6.20 -13.77 7.52
N THR A 161 7.49 -14.07 7.66
CA THR A 161 8.27 -13.70 8.86
C THR A 161 8.76 -12.26 8.78
N THR A 162 9.06 -11.78 7.56
CA THR A 162 9.55 -10.43 7.27
C THR A 162 9.07 -9.97 5.90
N LEU A 163 8.74 -8.69 5.77
CA LEU A 163 8.48 -8.06 4.48
C LEU A 163 9.77 -7.41 3.95
N PRO A 164 9.99 -7.42 2.62
CA PRO A 164 11.21 -6.90 2.01
C PRO A 164 11.35 -5.38 2.13
N ILE A 165 10.25 -4.67 2.41
CA ILE A 165 10.23 -3.22 2.61
C ILE A 165 9.58 -2.92 3.96
N PRO A 166 10.22 -2.11 4.83
CA PRO A 166 9.63 -1.71 6.10
C PRO A 166 8.42 -0.80 5.89
N VAL A 167 7.59 -0.65 6.92
CA VAL A 167 6.49 0.33 6.90
C VAL A 167 7.07 1.72 6.76
N CYS A 168 6.56 2.48 5.79
CA CYS A 168 6.89 3.87 5.57
C CYS A 168 6.47 4.73 6.77
N LYS A 169 7.43 5.45 7.36
CA LYS A 169 7.20 6.31 8.53
C LYS A 169 7.30 7.79 8.20
N ARG A 170 8.00 8.16 7.12
CA ARG A 170 8.19 9.57 6.73
C ARG A 170 8.11 9.75 5.21
N PRO A 171 7.58 10.89 4.71
CA PRO A 171 7.62 11.21 3.29
C PRO A 171 9.07 11.23 2.81
N PHE A 172 9.30 10.69 1.62
CA PHE A 172 10.61 10.55 1.00
C PHE A 172 11.60 9.72 1.84
N GLU A 173 11.12 8.92 2.79
CA GLU A 173 11.95 7.88 3.39
C GLU A 173 12.40 6.91 2.30
N MET A 174 13.72 6.70 2.23
CA MET A 174 14.34 5.83 1.25
C MET A 174 15.17 4.76 1.94
N GLY A 175 15.34 3.62 1.27
CA GLY A 175 16.16 2.53 1.77
C GLY A 175 16.34 1.41 0.75
N VAL A 176 17.20 0.46 1.11
CA VAL A 176 17.46 -0.74 0.31
C VAL A 176 16.30 -1.73 0.44
N VAL A 177 15.90 -2.35 -0.66
CA VAL A 177 14.82 -3.34 -0.69
C VAL A 177 15.36 -4.73 -0.36
N GLY A 178 14.96 -5.29 0.79
CA GLY A 178 15.18 -6.69 1.17
C GLY A 178 16.62 -7.19 1.04
N GLY A 179 17.61 -6.33 1.30
CA GLY A 179 19.04 -6.66 1.18
C GLY A 179 19.61 -6.62 -0.23
N ASN A 180 18.79 -6.34 -1.25
CA ASN A 180 19.25 -6.12 -2.61
C ASN A 180 19.61 -4.65 -2.82
N SER A 181 20.89 -4.31 -2.73
CA SER A 181 21.34 -2.93 -2.92
C SER A 181 21.12 -2.39 -4.33
N ASN A 182 20.79 -3.20 -5.35
CA ASN A 182 20.39 -2.65 -6.65
C ASN A 182 18.97 -2.08 -6.62
N LEU A 183 18.13 -2.54 -5.68
CA LEU A 183 16.75 -2.10 -5.53
C LEU A 183 16.62 -1.15 -4.33
N TYR A 184 15.86 -0.07 -4.52
CA TYR A 184 15.57 0.88 -3.46
C TYR A 184 14.09 1.27 -3.46
N TYR A 185 13.61 1.74 -2.32
CA TYR A 185 12.25 2.26 -2.18
C TYR A 185 12.25 3.74 -1.84
N THR A 186 11.16 4.41 -2.17
CA THR A 186 10.84 5.78 -1.74
C THR A 186 9.40 5.81 -1.22
N CYS A 187 9.20 6.32 -0.01
CA CYS A 187 7.90 6.42 0.62
C CYS A 187 7.16 7.68 0.17
N LEU A 188 6.05 7.52 -0.54
CA LEU A 188 5.26 8.63 -1.08
C LEU A 188 3.78 8.46 -0.78
N ASN A 189 3.05 9.57 -0.66
CA ASN A 189 1.60 9.54 -0.67
C ASN A 189 1.13 9.31 -2.10
N VAL A 190 0.08 8.51 -2.26
CA VAL A 190 -0.61 8.34 -3.55
C VAL A 190 -1.75 9.33 -3.65
N THR A 191 -2.01 9.86 -4.84
CA THR A 191 -3.25 10.57 -5.12
C THR A 191 -4.29 9.58 -5.65
N VAL A 192 -5.39 9.41 -4.91
CA VAL A 192 -6.54 8.60 -5.31
C VAL A 192 -7.68 9.54 -5.70
N GLY A 193 -8.01 9.62 -6.99
CA GLY A 193 -8.86 10.68 -7.51
C GLY A 193 -8.15 12.03 -7.44
N ASN A 194 -8.71 12.99 -6.71
CA ASN A 194 -8.09 14.31 -6.45
C ASN A 194 -7.64 14.47 -4.99
N GLN A 195 -7.55 13.38 -4.24
CA GLN A 195 -7.25 13.37 -2.81
C GLN A 195 -5.94 12.64 -2.57
N MET A 196 -5.01 13.30 -1.88
CA MET A 196 -3.78 12.67 -1.43
C MET A 196 -4.09 11.77 -0.24
N THR A 197 -3.61 10.54 -0.30
CA THR A 197 -3.75 9.56 0.78
C THR A 197 -3.01 10.04 2.02
N SER A 198 -3.57 9.77 3.19
CA SER A 198 -2.87 10.01 4.46
C SER A 198 -1.78 8.96 4.74
N THR A 199 -1.83 7.83 4.04
CA THR A 199 -0.89 6.71 4.13
C THR A 199 0.27 6.89 3.16
N LEU A 200 1.48 6.54 3.59
CA LEU A 200 2.66 6.47 2.73
C LEU A 200 2.83 5.06 2.19
N TYR A 201 3.09 4.95 0.90
CA TYR A 201 3.33 3.67 0.22
C TYR A 201 4.74 3.62 -0.34
N PRO A 202 5.39 2.45 -0.33
CA PRO A 202 6.72 2.31 -0.89
C PRO A 202 6.67 2.14 -2.41
N TYR A 203 7.29 3.07 -3.13
CA TYR A 203 7.55 2.97 -4.56
C TYR A 203 8.95 2.43 -4.77
N GLN A 204 9.09 1.41 -5.61
CA GLN A 204 10.36 0.73 -5.83
C GLN A 204 10.99 1.14 -7.16
N ASP A 205 12.31 1.17 -7.17
CA ASP A 205 13.10 1.42 -8.37
C ASP A 205 14.43 0.65 -8.30
N ALA A 206 15.03 0.46 -9.47
CA ALA A 206 16.29 -0.23 -9.64
C ALA A 206 17.37 0.73 -10.12
N CYS A 207 18.53 0.68 -9.50
CA CYS A 207 19.70 1.36 -9.99
C CYS A 207 20.10 0.82 -11.36
N GLU A 208 20.32 1.74 -12.31
CA GLU A 208 20.73 1.37 -13.66
C GLU A 208 22.06 0.60 -13.67
N LEU A 209 22.24 -0.27 -14.66
CA LEU A 209 23.48 -1.00 -14.93
C LEU A 209 24.00 -1.80 -13.71
N GLY A 210 23.10 -2.27 -12.83
CA GLY A 210 23.48 -3.08 -11.67
C GLY A 210 24.19 -2.30 -10.56
N ARG A 211 24.19 -0.96 -10.61
CA ARG A 211 24.76 -0.09 -9.56
C ARG A 211 24.05 -0.32 -8.23
N ARG A 212 24.66 0.16 -7.14
CA ARG A 212 24.15 -0.06 -5.78
C ARG A 212 23.65 1.24 -5.18
N TYR A 213 22.42 1.23 -4.67
CA TYR A 213 21.84 2.31 -3.92
C TYR A 213 22.59 2.51 -2.60
N ASN A 214 23.08 3.74 -2.40
CA ASN A 214 23.71 4.17 -1.17
C ASN A 214 22.74 5.03 -0.38
N VAL A 215 22.29 4.52 0.77
CA VAL A 215 21.31 5.18 1.65
C VAL A 215 21.86 6.50 2.23
N ALA A 216 23.17 6.59 2.47
CA ALA A 216 23.78 7.78 3.06
C ALA A 216 23.83 8.95 2.08
N THR A 217 24.03 8.68 0.79
CA THR A 217 24.08 9.71 -0.26
C THR A 217 22.75 9.88 -0.99
N GLY A 218 21.83 8.92 -0.88
CA GLY A 218 20.56 8.91 -1.60
C GLY A 218 20.72 8.62 -3.10
N THR A 219 21.82 8.00 -3.53
CA THR A 219 22.17 7.85 -4.94
C THR A 219 22.61 6.43 -5.28
N CYS A 220 22.41 6.04 -6.53
CA CYS A 220 23.06 4.85 -7.09
C CYS A 220 24.55 5.13 -7.33
N ALA A 221 25.41 4.27 -6.80
CA ALA A 221 26.86 4.31 -6.90
C ALA A 221 27.37 3.07 -7.65
#